data_AF-A0A9D9V1I6-F1
#
_entry.id   AF-A0A9D9V1I6-F1
#
_cell.length_a   1.000
_cell.length_b   1.000
_cell.length_c   1.000
_cell.angle_alpha   90.00
_cell.angle_beta   90.00
_cell.angle_gamma   90.00
#
_symmetry.space_group_name_H-M   'P 1'
#
loop_
_entity.id
_entity.type
_entity.pdbx_description
1 polymer ?
#
loop_
_entity_poly.entity_id
_entity_poly.type
_entity_poly.pdbx_seq_one_letter_code
_entity_poly.pdbx_strand_id
1 'polypeptide(L)'
;MNFKKVCLIASMLFIEQQVLTNKDQKTISLSCPLLRVADNAGIFHAPMVDILQSRIDFVRLVQGEYAWSGAVISVKVADSDTILTVYCKRPEILHGAAFIAIAPDHESATTIATAQHQQAVSQFIASRLNQNLYDRQMSSTNEAIFTGSYAINPFTQESLPVYISDYAIESFDIRKSKARIGVPAHNSKDLEIARTYNLPIKLVVDVQHHLQGKKDDMGPVVAAPLLDKHGNLTEAYLGEYAPCIVVNSGVLNNASLKDAAKHVIEHLKENNAGYAHTEILQYSYNNQLYSIKDLTKLESTLYKNGGATAQVQELKKELQVALNYIQADFLDIAEKFLINIKNTKSLMVALIIEDCEIRANNDCYLLHWTNLPGEFKEKEVFRRDIKSIRQFTLFCKDLVNFLGDFAHSCPKALENIRKQNS
;
A
#
# COMPACT_ATOMS: atom_id res chain seq x y z
N MET A 1 0.78 18.60 -16.32
CA MET A 1 1.62 17.39 -16.15
C MET A 1 2.76 17.48 -17.17
N ASN A 2 4.01 17.19 -16.80
CA ASN A 2 5.21 17.67 -17.54
C ASN A 2 5.63 16.70 -18.67
N PHE A 3 5.94 17.21 -19.86
CA PHE A 3 6.33 16.49 -21.10
C PHE A 3 7.43 15.42 -20.88
N LYS A 4 8.27 15.56 -19.85
CA LYS A 4 9.26 14.55 -19.41
C LYS A 4 8.64 13.22 -18.94
N LYS A 5 7.44 13.21 -18.32
CA LYS A 5 6.75 11.96 -17.93
C LYS A 5 6.26 11.17 -19.14
N VAL A 6 5.96 11.87 -20.23
CA VAL A 6 5.39 11.31 -21.48
C VAL A 6 6.45 10.50 -22.21
N CYS A 7 7.63 11.09 -22.40
CA CYS A 7 8.77 10.37 -22.97
C CYS A 7 9.21 9.22 -22.05
N LEU A 8 9.10 9.34 -20.72
CA LEU A 8 9.44 8.27 -19.79
C LEU A 8 8.44 7.10 -19.87
N ILE A 9 7.13 7.35 -19.81
CA ILE A 9 6.11 6.28 -19.84
C ILE A 9 6.09 5.60 -21.22
N ALA A 10 6.16 6.38 -22.32
CA ALA A 10 6.22 5.81 -23.67
C ALA A 10 7.54 5.07 -23.94
N SER A 11 8.67 5.53 -23.40
CA SER A 11 9.93 4.78 -23.50
C SER A 11 9.95 3.56 -22.57
N MET A 12 9.37 3.61 -21.36
CA MET A 12 9.26 2.45 -20.45
C MET A 12 8.32 1.37 -20.99
N LEU A 13 7.23 1.75 -21.68
CA LEU A 13 6.35 0.82 -22.39
C LEU A 13 7.06 0.03 -23.50
N PHE A 14 8.10 0.61 -24.13
CA PHE A 14 8.87 -0.03 -25.19
C PHE A 14 10.23 -0.59 -24.73
N ILE A 15 10.78 -0.13 -23.61
CA ILE A 15 12.11 -0.51 -23.10
C ILE A 15 11.99 -1.60 -22.02
N GLU A 16 10.96 -1.60 -21.16
CA GLU A 16 10.79 -2.61 -20.10
C GLU A 16 10.03 -3.86 -20.56
N GLN A 17 10.31 -4.32 -21.78
CA GLN A 17 9.97 -5.67 -22.25
C GLN A 17 10.99 -6.74 -21.80
N GLN A 18 12.04 -6.38 -21.04
CA GLN A 18 13.27 -7.18 -21.03
C GLN A 18 13.69 -7.87 -19.73
N VAL A 19 13.01 -7.74 -18.58
CA VAL A 19 13.68 -8.11 -17.31
C VAL A 19 12.87 -8.95 -16.29
N LEU A 20 11.56 -9.14 -16.50
CA LEU A 20 10.78 -10.24 -15.84
C LEU A 20 10.15 -11.20 -16.85
N THR A 21 9.98 -10.74 -18.08
CA THR A 21 9.60 -11.49 -19.27
C THR A 21 10.83 -12.21 -19.85
N ASN A 22 10.65 -13.45 -20.29
CA ASN A 22 11.65 -14.08 -21.16
C ASN A 22 11.83 -13.19 -22.40
N LYS A 23 13.07 -13.06 -22.92
CA LYS A 23 13.35 -12.36 -24.19
C LYS A 23 12.49 -12.83 -25.37
N ASP A 24 11.86 -14.01 -25.25
CA ASP A 24 11.03 -14.66 -26.27
C ASP A 24 9.52 -14.57 -26.02
N GLN A 25 9.05 -13.94 -24.93
CA GLN A 25 7.62 -13.86 -24.64
C GLN A 25 6.95 -12.78 -25.51
N LYS A 26 6.35 -13.20 -26.62
CA LYS A 26 5.51 -12.34 -27.46
C LYS A 26 4.30 -11.85 -26.67
N THR A 27 3.99 -10.55 -26.81
CA THR A 27 2.70 -9.98 -26.39
C THR A 27 1.58 -10.68 -27.14
N ILE A 28 0.48 -10.97 -26.45
CA ILE A 28 -0.70 -11.59 -27.05
C ILE A 28 -1.84 -10.57 -27.13
N SER A 29 -2.78 -10.82 -28.04
CA SER A 29 -4.00 -10.02 -28.16
C SER A 29 -5.17 -10.76 -27.54
N LEU A 30 -5.74 -10.18 -26.48
CA LEU A 30 -6.97 -10.65 -25.86
C LEU A 30 -8.15 -10.29 -26.77
N SER A 31 -9.06 -11.23 -26.93
CA SER A 31 -10.16 -11.21 -27.90
C SER A 31 -11.54 -11.13 -27.26
N CYS A 32 -11.63 -11.14 -25.92
CA CYS A 32 -12.85 -10.95 -25.15
C CYS A 32 -13.75 -9.84 -25.77
N PRO A 33 -14.97 -10.16 -26.23
CA PRO A 33 -15.84 -9.18 -26.87
C PRO A 33 -16.16 -7.97 -25.97
N LEU A 34 -16.30 -8.21 -24.66
CA LEU A 34 -16.54 -7.15 -23.67
C LEU A 34 -15.37 -6.17 -23.54
N LEU A 35 -14.13 -6.63 -23.76
CA LEU A 35 -12.95 -5.77 -23.74
C LEU A 35 -13.00 -4.71 -24.84
N ARG A 36 -13.36 -5.13 -26.06
CA ARG A 36 -13.47 -4.20 -27.19
C ARG A 36 -14.57 -3.16 -26.96
N VAL A 37 -15.70 -3.59 -26.41
CA VAL A 37 -16.80 -2.66 -26.06
C VAL A 37 -16.32 -1.67 -24.99
N ALA A 38 -15.64 -2.16 -23.95
CA ALA A 38 -15.13 -1.33 -22.88
C ALA A 38 -14.08 -0.30 -23.35
N ASP A 39 -13.07 -0.74 -24.12
CA ASP A 39 -12.05 0.16 -24.68
C ASP A 39 -12.68 1.20 -25.62
N ASN A 40 -13.66 0.80 -26.43
CA ASN A 40 -14.40 1.71 -27.31
C ASN A 40 -15.23 2.76 -26.55
N ALA A 41 -15.81 2.39 -25.41
CA ALA A 41 -16.55 3.28 -24.53
C ALA A 41 -15.62 4.19 -23.69
N GLY A 42 -14.31 3.98 -23.75
CA GLY A 42 -13.33 4.79 -23.03
C GLY A 42 -13.22 4.47 -21.54
N ILE A 43 -13.75 3.33 -21.13
CA ILE A 43 -13.74 2.85 -19.74
C ILE A 43 -12.34 2.86 -19.13
N PHE A 44 -11.34 2.41 -19.89
CA PHE A 44 -9.98 2.25 -19.39
C PHE A 44 -9.11 3.49 -19.61
N HIS A 45 -9.64 4.56 -20.21
CA HIS A 45 -8.85 5.72 -20.58
C HIS A 45 -8.11 6.38 -19.41
N ALA A 46 -8.81 6.61 -18.29
CA ALA A 46 -8.20 7.17 -17.09
C ALA A 46 -7.42 6.11 -16.26
N PRO A 47 -7.98 4.91 -15.98
CA PRO A 47 -7.27 3.86 -15.25
C PRO A 47 -5.98 3.34 -15.90
N MET A 48 -5.86 3.41 -17.22
CA MET A 48 -4.74 2.78 -17.96
C MET A 48 -3.37 3.36 -17.56
N VAL A 49 -3.29 4.64 -17.19
CA VAL A 49 -2.02 5.21 -16.70
C VAL A 49 -1.59 4.54 -15.40
N ASP A 50 -2.52 4.35 -14.47
CA ASP A 50 -2.24 3.71 -13.17
C ASP A 50 -1.93 2.23 -13.36
N ILE A 51 -2.63 1.54 -14.26
CA ILE A 51 -2.34 0.13 -14.62
C ILE A 51 -0.88 -0.02 -15.10
N LEU A 52 -0.47 0.85 -16.03
CA LEU A 52 0.88 0.80 -16.60
C LEU A 52 1.95 1.21 -15.59
N GLN A 53 1.66 2.18 -14.73
CA GLN A 53 2.57 2.57 -13.65
C GLN A 53 2.72 1.45 -12.62
N SER A 54 1.62 0.81 -12.18
CA SER A 54 1.67 -0.34 -11.27
C SER A 54 2.47 -1.50 -11.88
N ARG A 55 2.32 -1.77 -13.17
CA ARG A 55 3.13 -2.77 -13.88
C ARG A 55 4.63 -2.50 -13.74
N ILE A 56 5.07 -1.27 -13.97
CA ILE A 56 6.46 -0.84 -13.81
C ILE A 56 6.91 -0.99 -12.35
N ASP A 57 6.06 -0.56 -11.41
CA ASP A 57 6.38 -0.59 -9.99
C ASP A 57 6.54 -2.02 -9.46
N PHE A 58 5.74 -2.98 -9.95
CA PHE A 58 5.92 -4.41 -9.64
C PHE A 58 7.23 -4.96 -10.19
N VAL A 59 7.63 -4.57 -11.39
CA VAL A 59 8.93 -4.95 -11.97
C VAL A 59 10.07 -4.47 -11.08
N ARG A 60 10.06 -3.18 -10.74
CA ARG A 60 11.05 -2.55 -9.87
C ARG A 60 11.07 -3.17 -8.47
N LEU A 61 9.90 -3.51 -7.92
CA LEU A 61 9.79 -4.13 -6.60
C LEU A 61 10.54 -5.46 -6.56
N VAL A 62 10.26 -6.35 -7.50
CA VAL A 62 10.89 -7.67 -7.58
C VAL A 62 12.40 -7.56 -7.84
N GLN A 63 12.84 -6.55 -8.60
CA GLN A 63 14.24 -6.33 -8.92
C GLN A 63 15.05 -5.69 -7.78
N GLY A 64 14.39 -5.16 -6.75
CA GLY A 64 15.06 -4.40 -5.69
C GLY A 64 15.42 -2.97 -6.12
N GLU A 65 14.64 -2.39 -7.04
CA GLU A 65 14.84 -1.05 -7.58
C GLU A 65 13.68 -0.10 -7.19
N TYR A 66 12.59 -0.64 -6.63
CA TYR A 66 11.48 0.19 -6.18
C TYR A 66 11.88 0.99 -4.94
N ALA A 67 11.74 2.31 -5.05
CA ALA A 67 12.00 3.23 -3.96
C ALA A 67 10.69 3.68 -3.32
N TRP A 68 10.60 3.50 -2.01
CA TRP A 68 9.65 4.22 -1.19
C TRP A 68 9.95 5.71 -1.24
N SER A 69 8.93 6.55 -1.32
CA SER A 69 9.06 8.00 -1.28
C SER A 69 7.97 8.60 -0.41
N GLY A 70 8.33 9.60 0.39
CA GLY A 70 7.43 10.25 1.34
C GLY A 70 8.18 11.25 2.22
N ALA A 71 7.73 11.40 3.46
CA ALA A 71 8.36 12.25 4.46
C ALA A 71 8.78 11.44 5.69
N VAL A 72 9.94 11.80 6.26
CA VAL A 72 10.29 11.47 7.65
C VAL A 72 9.80 12.63 8.51
N ILE A 73 9.11 12.31 9.60
CA ILE A 73 8.47 13.27 10.49
C ILE A 73 8.94 12.98 11.92
N SER A 74 9.39 14.00 12.61
CA SER A 74 9.76 13.97 14.02
C SER A 74 8.58 14.48 14.85
N VAL A 75 7.98 13.60 15.65
CA VAL A 75 6.82 13.88 16.48
C VAL A 75 7.27 13.95 17.93
N LYS A 76 7.23 15.13 18.53
CA LYS A 76 7.62 15.31 19.94
C LYS A 76 6.52 14.78 20.87
N VAL A 77 6.89 13.97 21.85
CA VAL A 77 5.99 13.58 22.94
C VAL A 77 5.90 14.73 23.93
N ALA A 78 4.68 15.17 24.24
CA ALA A 78 4.42 16.22 25.21
C ALA A 78 5.04 15.90 26.57
N ASP A 79 5.49 16.93 27.28
CA ASP A 79 6.07 16.83 28.63
C ASP A 79 7.28 15.88 28.75
N SER A 80 7.98 15.60 27.64
CA SER A 80 9.22 14.82 27.63
C SER A 80 10.18 15.27 26.53
N ASP A 81 11.42 14.76 26.59
CA ASP A 81 12.42 14.88 25.53
C ASP A 81 12.30 13.77 24.48
N THR A 82 11.29 12.90 24.56
CA THR A 82 11.10 11.81 23.61
C THR A 82 10.63 12.35 22.27
N ILE A 83 11.32 11.96 21.20
CA ILE A 83 10.94 12.25 19.82
C ILE A 83 10.69 10.92 19.12
N LEU A 84 9.47 10.74 18.63
CA LEU A 84 9.11 9.60 17.79
C LEU A 84 9.38 9.97 16.33
N THR A 85 10.16 9.14 15.65
CA THR A 85 10.32 9.27 14.20
C THR A 85 9.21 8.48 13.53
N VAL A 86 8.49 9.07 12.57
CA VAL A 86 7.49 8.36 11.76
C VAL A 86 7.76 8.61 10.29
N TYR A 87 7.50 7.60 9.47
CA TYR A 87 7.56 7.71 8.02
C TYR A 87 6.14 7.85 7.48
N CYS A 88 5.95 8.73 6.49
CA CYS A 88 4.63 9.02 5.95
C CYS A 88 4.70 9.09 4.42
N LYS A 89 4.07 8.14 3.73
CA LYS A 89 3.94 8.16 2.25
C LYS A 89 3.04 9.30 1.75
N ARG A 90 2.15 9.78 2.61
CA ARG A 90 1.08 10.73 2.27
C ARG A 90 1.12 11.95 3.20
N PRO A 91 2.13 12.82 3.09
CA PRO A 91 2.21 14.00 3.96
C PRO A 91 1.01 14.94 3.78
N GLU A 92 0.31 14.91 2.63
CA GLU A 92 -0.86 15.74 2.38
C GLU A 92 -2.05 15.43 3.32
N ILE A 93 -2.12 14.24 3.92
CA ILE A 93 -3.21 13.85 4.82
C ILE A 93 -2.89 14.06 6.30
N LEU A 94 -1.75 14.69 6.62
CA LEU A 94 -1.27 14.86 8.00
C LEU A 94 -2.22 15.68 8.88
N HIS A 95 -3.08 16.53 8.29
CA HIS A 95 -4.13 17.27 9.00
C HIS A 95 -5.28 16.40 9.53
N GLY A 96 -5.40 15.16 9.02
CA GLY A 96 -6.38 14.18 9.46
C GLY A 96 -5.85 13.20 10.51
N ALA A 97 -4.63 13.41 11.00
CA ALA A 97 -4.03 12.54 12.01
C ALA A 97 -4.83 12.57 13.31
N ALA A 98 -5.05 11.40 13.90
CA ALA A 98 -5.89 11.24 15.09
C ALA A 98 -5.14 10.62 16.27
N PHE A 99 -4.03 9.92 16.04
CA PHE A 99 -3.24 9.26 17.08
C PHE A 99 -1.85 8.89 16.56
N ILE A 100 -0.95 8.51 17.48
CA ILE A 100 0.30 7.81 17.16
C ILE A 100 0.20 6.38 17.69
N ALA A 101 0.65 5.41 16.91
CA ALA A 101 0.83 4.03 17.37
C ALA A 101 2.30 3.63 17.26
N ILE A 102 2.84 3.01 18.30
CA ILE A 102 4.19 2.43 18.30
C ILE A 102 4.14 0.93 18.58
N ALA A 103 5.10 0.18 18.04
CA ALA A 103 5.19 -1.25 18.28
C ALA A 103 5.62 -1.55 19.73
N PRO A 104 5.18 -2.69 20.33
CA PRO A 104 5.65 -3.14 21.63
C PRO A 104 7.17 -3.21 21.83
N ASP A 105 7.93 -3.43 20.75
CA ASP A 105 9.40 -3.49 20.71
C ASP A 105 10.05 -2.19 20.20
N HIS A 106 9.32 -1.08 20.22
CA HIS A 106 9.89 0.26 20.01
C HIS A 106 10.73 0.69 21.22
N GLU A 107 11.82 1.41 21.00
CA GLU A 107 12.79 1.81 22.05
C GLU A 107 12.12 2.59 23.20
N SER A 108 11.20 3.50 22.87
CA SER A 108 10.43 4.27 23.85
C SER A 108 9.23 3.52 24.47
N ALA A 109 8.88 2.30 24.04
CA ALA A 109 7.62 1.66 24.45
C ALA A 109 7.50 1.46 25.97
N THR A 110 8.63 1.17 26.64
CA THR A 110 8.66 0.91 28.08
C THR A 110 8.72 2.18 28.93
N THR A 111 9.04 3.33 28.35
CA THR A 111 9.25 4.60 29.06
C THR A 111 8.24 5.68 28.68
N ILE A 112 7.49 5.50 27.59
CA ILE A 112 6.56 6.51 27.09
C ILE A 112 5.29 6.60 27.92
N ALA A 113 4.97 5.61 28.75
CA ALA A 113 3.71 5.61 29.50
C ALA A 113 3.78 6.52 30.72
N THR A 114 2.66 7.16 31.04
CA THR A 114 2.55 7.92 32.29
C THR A 114 2.51 6.97 33.48
N ALA A 115 2.87 7.46 34.67
CA ALA A 115 2.92 6.65 35.89
C ALA A 115 1.60 5.87 36.15
N GLN A 116 0.45 6.46 35.81
CA GLN A 116 -0.87 5.83 35.96
C GLN A 116 -1.06 4.64 35.00
N HIS A 117 -0.47 4.67 33.81
CA HIS A 117 -0.65 3.67 32.76
C HIS A 117 0.50 2.64 32.72
N GLN A 118 1.63 2.93 33.37
CA GLN A 118 2.86 2.16 33.30
C GLN A 118 2.66 0.66 33.55
N GLN A 119 1.87 0.28 34.57
CA GLN A 119 1.65 -1.13 34.91
C GLN A 119 0.90 -1.86 33.79
N ALA A 120 -0.22 -1.29 33.33
CA ALA A 120 -1.04 -1.89 32.28
C ALA A 120 -0.29 -1.97 30.94
N VAL A 121 0.44 -0.91 30.60
CA VAL A 121 1.32 -0.87 29.41
C VAL A 121 2.41 -1.93 29.48
N SER A 122 3.11 -2.05 30.62
CA SER A 122 4.16 -3.05 30.79
C SER A 122 3.63 -4.48 30.66
N GLN A 123 2.44 -4.76 31.21
CA GLN A 123 1.77 -6.05 31.07
C GLN A 123 1.37 -6.33 29.61
N PHE A 124 0.84 -5.33 28.91
CA PHE A 124 0.50 -5.45 27.50
C PHE A 124 1.74 -5.74 26.66
N ILE A 125 2.82 -4.96 26.81
CA ILE A 125 4.10 -5.18 26.12
C ILE A 125 4.60 -6.60 26.38
N ALA A 126 4.66 -7.04 27.64
CA ALA A 126 5.13 -8.38 27.98
C ALA A 126 4.27 -9.48 27.32
N SER A 127 2.95 -9.31 27.28
CA SER A 127 2.04 -10.26 26.62
C SER A 127 2.32 -10.37 25.11
N ARG A 128 2.67 -9.26 24.46
CA ARG A 128 2.98 -9.22 23.03
C ARG A 128 4.37 -9.73 22.72
N LEU A 129 5.38 -9.36 23.51
CA LEU A 129 6.76 -9.80 23.31
C LEU A 129 7.01 -11.28 23.66
N ASN A 130 6.08 -11.93 24.37
CA ASN A 130 6.09 -13.38 24.53
C ASN A 130 5.72 -14.15 23.25
N GLN A 131 5.20 -13.46 22.23
CA GLN A 131 4.94 -14.02 20.91
C GLN A 131 6.09 -13.65 19.98
N ASN A 132 6.48 -14.57 19.09
CA ASN A 132 7.46 -14.25 18.06
C ASN A 132 6.85 -13.31 17.01
N LEU A 133 7.71 -12.62 16.24
CA LEU A 133 7.29 -11.63 15.25
C LEU A 133 6.37 -12.22 14.16
N TYR A 134 6.60 -13.47 13.76
CA TYR A 134 5.74 -14.15 12.78
C TYR A 134 4.32 -14.31 13.31
N ASP A 135 4.16 -14.80 14.54
CA ASP A 135 2.84 -14.98 15.15
C ASP A 135 2.12 -13.64 15.35
N ARG A 136 2.85 -12.58 15.73
CA ARG A 136 2.31 -11.21 15.85
C ARG A 136 1.80 -10.67 14.52
N GLN A 137 2.51 -10.92 13.41
CA GLN A 137 2.08 -10.52 12.06
C GLN A 137 0.86 -11.31 11.56
N MET A 138 0.71 -12.55 12.00
CA MET A 138 -0.43 -13.40 11.65
C MET A 138 -1.66 -13.08 12.51
N SER A 139 -1.48 -12.40 13.64
CA SER A 139 -2.58 -11.96 14.49
C SER A 139 -3.46 -10.95 13.78
N SER A 140 -4.76 -11.20 13.76
CA SER A 140 -5.77 -10.23 13.28
C SER A 140 -6.19 -9.23 14.36
N THR A 141 -5.55 -9.23 15.53
CA THR A 141 -5.94 -8.36 16.65
C THR A 141 -5.42 -6.94 16.44
N ASN A 142 -6.34 -5.98 16.27
CA ASN A 142 -6.04 -4.54 16.30
C ASN A 142 -6.05 -3.99 17.74
N GLU A 143 -5.67 -4.82 18.70
CA GLU A 143 -5.59 -4.39 20.10
C GLU A 143 -4.50 -3.35 20.27
N ALA A 144 -4.86 -2.25 20.89
CA ALA A 144 -4.00 -1.16 21.26
C ALA A 144 -4.23 -0.79 22.73
N ILE A 145 -3.17 -0.34 23.39
CA ILE A 145 -3.24 0.20 24.75
C ILE A 145 -2.81 1.66 24.75
N PHE A 146 -3.63 2.52 25.35
CA PHE A 146 -3.30 3.92 25.53
C PHE A 146 -2.20 4.07 26.59
N THR A 147 -1.19 4.88 26.29
CA THR A 147 -0.02 5.05 27.18
C THR A 147 -0.24 6.13 28.23
N GLY A 148 -1.32 6.91 28.14
CA GLY A 148 -1.49 8.12 28.93
C GLY A 148 -0.77 9.34 28.36
N SER A 149 0.08 9.15 27.35
CA SER A 149 0.92 10.20 26.77
C SER A 149 0.37 10.68 25.45
N TYR A 150 0.76 11.90 25.09
CA TYR A 150 0.36 12.56 23.86
C TYR A 150 1.60 13.01 23.10
N ALA A 151 1.51 12.96 21.77
CA ALA A 151 2.52 13.49 20.86
C ALA A 151 1.93 14.65 20.07
N ILE A 152 2.77 15.62 19.70
CA ILE A 152 2.31 16.84 19.03
C ILE A 152 2.47 16.66 17.52
N ASN A 153 1.37 16.79 16.78
CA ASN A 153 1.41 16.84 15.32
C ASN A 153 2.23 18.06 14.89
N PRO A 154 3.39 17.90 14.22
CA PRO A 154 4.25 19.04 13.91
C PRO A 154 3.67 19.99 12.87
N PHE A 155 2.64 19.57 12.13
CA PHE A 155 1.97 20.42 11.13
C PHE A 155 0.74 21.13 11.67
N THR A 156 -0.09 20.46 12.48
CA THR A 156 -1.32 21.06 13.04
C THR A 156 -1.17 21.61 14.45
N GLN A 157 -0.09 21.22 15.15
CA GLN A 157 0.11 21.44 16.59
C GLN A 157 -0.96 20.78 17.48
N GLU A 158 -1.81 19.92 16.91
CA GLU A 158 -2.81 19.17 17.67
C GLU A 158 -2.15 18.03 18.48
N SER A 159 -2.73 17.76 19.65
CA SER A 159 -2.30 16.68 20.55
C SER A 159 -2.86 15.34 20.08
N LEU A 160 -1.99 14.37 19.85
CA LEU A 160 -2.31 13.03 19.37
C LEU A 160 -2.06 12.02 20.49
N PRO A 161 -3.07 11.26 20.96
CA PRO A 161 -2.85 10.21 21.95
C PRO A 161 -1.89 9.14 21.40
N VAL A 162 -0.99 8.66 22.26
CA VAL A 162 -0.03 7.62 21.90
C VAL A 162 -0.53 6.25 22.37
N TYR A 163 -0.52 5.29 21.46
CA TYR A 163 -0.91 3.91 21.69
C TYR A 163 0.26 2.96 21.43
N ILE A 164 0.25 1.81 22.11
CA ILE A 164 1.10 0.66 21.76
C ILE A 164 0.24 -0.40 21.10
N SER A 165 0.64 -0.90 19.94
CA SER A 165 -0.11 -1.93 19.22
C SER A 165 0.73 -2.72 18.20
N ASP A 166 0.31 -3.95 17.91
CA ASP A 166 0.95 -4.85 16.93
C ASP A 166 0.59 -4.54 15.48
N TYR A 167 -0.50 -3.81 15.20
CA TYR A 167 -0.85 -3.47 13.81
C TYR A 167 0.16 -2.51 13.15
N ALA A 168 1.05 -1.92 13.96
CA ALA A 168 2.17 -1.08 13.58
C ALA A 168 3.33 -1.84 12.89
N ILE A 169 3.14 -3.05 12.34
CA ILE A 169 4.29 -3.86 11.89
C ILE A 169 4.34 -4.03 10.37
N GLU A 170 3.26 -3.86 9.62
CA GLU A 170 3.19 -4.42 8.26
C GLU A 170 3.89 -3.59 7.15
N SER A 171 3.70 -2.28 7.10
CA SER A 171 4.16 -1.44 5.98
C SER A 171 5.56 -0.84 6.21
N PHE A 172 6.31 -0.58 5.13
CA PHE A 172 7.71 -0.12 5.19
C PHE A 172 7.96 1.03 6.16
N ASP A 173 7.09 2.03 6.12
CA ASP A 173 7.14 3.22 6.97
C ASP A 173 7.18 2.86 8.46
N ILE A 174 6.39 1.86 8.85
CA ILE A 174 6.33 1.41 10.23
C ILE A 174 7.44 0.40 10.53
N ARG A 175 7.89 -0.44 9.59
CA ARG A 175 9.04 -1.33 9.82
C ARG A 175 10.32 -0.56 10.14
N LYS A 176 10.50 0.60 9.50
CA LYS A 176 11.70 1.42 9.64
C LYS A 176 11.77 2.13 10.99
N SER A 177 10.64 2.63 11.46
CA SER A 177 10.56 3.47 12.67
C SER A 177 9.92 2.79 13.87
N LYS A 178 9.19 1.69 13.64
CA LYS A 178 8.28 1.05 14.59
C LYS A 178 7.21 1.99 15.15
N ALA A 179 6.89 3.05 14.41
CA ALA A 179 5.93 4.07 14.79
C ALA A 179 5.13 4.58 13.59
N ARG A 180 3.84 4.87 13.80
CA ARG A 180 2.90 5.27 12.77
C ARG A 180 2.08 6.47 13.25
N ILE A 181 1.85 7.42 12.35
CA ILE A 181 0.80 8.42 12.52
C ILE A 181 -0.51 7.92 11.91
N GLY A 182 -1.52 7.72 12.75
CA GLY A 182 -2.80 7.16 12.33
C GLY A 182 -3.68 8.22 11.69
N VAL A 183 -4.12 7.98 10.45
CA VAL A 183 -5.01 8.88 9.69
C VAL A 183 -6.28 8.12 9.27
N PRO A 184 -7.28 8.02 10.17
CA PRO A 184 -8.40 7.08 10.03
C PRO A 184 -9.20 7.21 8.74
N ALA A 185 -9.47 8.43 8.29
CA ALA A 185 -10.28 8.65 7.10
C ALA A 185 -9.62 8.14 5.80
N HIS A 186 -8.31 7.90 5.83
CA HIS A 186 -7.50 7.59 4.66
C HIS A 186 -6.67 6.31 4.84
N ASN A 187 -6.98 5.50 5.86
CA ASN A 187 -6.40 4.17 6.02
C ASN A 187 -7.36 3.23 6.77
N SER A 188 -7.61 2.05 6.20
CA SER A 188 -8.61 1.12 6.74
C SER A 188 -8.26 0.58 8.13
N LYS A 189 -6.98 0.34 8.44
CA LYS A 189 -6.55 -0.12 9.76
C LYS A 189 -6.64 0.98 10.81
N ASP A 190 -6.24 2.20 10.44
CA ASP A 190 -6.40 3.36 11.31
C ASP A 190 -7.90 3.65 11.57
N LEU A 191 -8.77 3.43 10.58
CA LEU A 191 -10.23 3.55 10.72
C LEU A 191 -10.81 2.57 11.74
N GLU A 192 -10.37 1.32 11.70
CA GLU A 192 -10.83 0.28 12.62
C GLU A 192 -10.45 0.60 14.07
N ILE A 193 -9.21 1.06 14.28
CA ILE A 193 -8.72 1.48 15.60
C ILE A 193 -9.47 2.73 16.06
N ALA A 194 -9.66 3.71 15.18
CA ALA A 194 -10.41 4.90 15.54
C ALA A 194 -11.84 4.59 15.97
N ARG A 195 -12.50 3.64 15.31
CA ARG A 195 -13.84 3.17 15.73
C ARG A 195 -13.79 2.43 17.07
N THR A 196 -12.81 1.56 17.27
CA THR A 196 -12.67 0.74 18.49
C THR A 196 -12.38 1.60 19.72
N TYR A 197 -11.54 2.62 19.56
CA TYR A 197 -11.07 3.48 20.66
C TYR A 197 -11.73 4.87 20.65
N ASN A 198 -12.78 5.06 19.84
CA ASN A 198 -13.53 6.31 19.71
C ASN A 198 -12.64 7.54 19.44
N LEU A 199 -11.68 7.39 18.52
CA LEU A 199 -10.77 8.45 18.09
C LEU A 199 -11.40 9.28 16.96
N PRO A 200 -10.98 10.55 16.78
CA PRO A 200 -11.49 11.40 15.70
C PRO A 200 -11.25 10.80 14.33
N ILE A 201 -12.26 10.87 13.45
CA ILE A 201 -12.15 10.51 12.04
C ILE A 201 -12.38 11.77 11.22
N LYS A 202 -11.30 12.34 10.67
CA LYS A 202 -11.33 13.60 9.92
C LYS A 202 -10.98 13.35 8.46
N LEU A 203 -11.97 13.50 7.59
CA LEU A 203 -11.77 13.45 6.14
C LEU A 203 -11.01 14.70 5.68
N VAL A 204 -9.85 14.52 5.06
CA VAL A 204 -9.00 15.61 4.54
C VAL A 204 -8.70 15.51 3.04
N VAL A 205 -9.24 14.50 2.37
CA VAL A 205 -9.18 14.36 0.91
C VAL A 205 -10.59 14.15 0.39
N ASP A 206 -10.95 14.89 -0.65
CA ASP A 206 -12.23 14.77 -1.34
C ASP A 206 -12.06 15.11 -2.83
N VAL A 207 -13.06 14.79 -3.64
CA VAL A 207 -13.09 15.18 -5.04
C VAL A 207 -13.37 16.65 -5.21
N GLN A 208 -12.68 17.25 -6.19
CA GLN A 208 -12.89 18.65 -6.56
C GLN A 208 -14.35 18.92 -7.01
N HIS A 209 -14.98 17.92 -7.63
CA HIS A 209 -16.38 17.97 -8.05
C HIS A 209 -17.08 16.66 -7.70
N HIS A 210 -18.08 16.72 -6.81
CA HIS A 210 -18.89 15.57 -6.43
C HIS A 210 -19.73 15.08 -7.62
N LEU A 211 -19.53 13.83 -8.03
CA LEU A 211 -20.33 13.18 -9.07
C LEU A 211 -21.27 12.12 -8.48
N GLN A 212 -21.77 12.33 -7.26
CA GLN A 212 -22.68 11.39 -6.60
C GLN A 212 -23.93 11.12 -7.47
N GLY A 213 -24.21 9.84 -7.70
CA GLY A 213 -25.41 9.40 -8.41
C GLY A 213 -25.31 9.44 -9.95
N LYS A 214 -24.17 9.81 -10.54
CA LYS A 214 -23.97 9.60 -11.98
C LYS A 214 -23.66 8.11 -12.23
N LYS A 215 -24.50 7.49 -13.05
CA LYS A 215 -24.17 6.20 -13.66
C LYS A 215 -23.34 6.48 -14.90
N ASP A 216 -22.17 5.87 -15.00
CA ASP A 216 -21.53 5.63 -16.29
C ASP A 216 -21.81 4.18 -16.70
N ASP A 217 -21.22 3.77 -17.82
CA ASP A 217 -21.34 2.40 -18.32
C ASP A 217 -20.74 1.34 -17.36
N MET A 218 -20.11 1.77 -16.25
CA MET A 218 -19.53 0.96 -15.17
C MET A 218 -20.34 0.92 -13.87
N GLY A 219 -21.55 1.49 -13.86
CA GLY A 219 -22.40 1.56 -12.68
C GLY A 219 -22.25 2.90 -11.94
N PRO A 220 -22.55 2.98 -10.64
CA PRO A 220 -22.39 4.22 -9.90
C PRO A 220 -20.90 4.61 -9.83
N VAL A 221 -20.55 5.77 -10.40
CA VAL A 221 -19.22 6.37 -10.23
C VAL A 221 -19.16 6.94 -8.82
N VAL A 222 -18.62 6.17 -7.88
CA VAL A 222 -18.34 6.68 -6.55
C VAL A 222 -16.95 7.31 -6.57
N ALA A 223 -16.86 8.53 -7.12
CA ALA A 223 -15.65 9.32 -7.00
C ALA A 223 -15.51 9.98 -5.61
N ALA A 224 -16.54 9.92 -4.77
CA ALA A 224 -16.61 10.61 -3.48
C ALA A 224 -16.48 9.64 -2.29
N PRO A 225 -16.12 10.11 -1.09
CA PRO A 225 -16.13 9.27 0.10
C PRO A 225 -17.52 8.67 0.37
N LEU A 226 -17.55 7.38 0.73
CA LEU A 226 -18.80 6.69 1.09
C LEU A 226 -19.19 7.02 2.53
N LEU A 227 -20.38 7.59 2.69
CA LEU A 227 -20.93 8.00 3.98
C LEU A 227 -22.19 7.20 4.33
N ASP A 228 -22.36 6.91 5.61
CA ASP A 228 -23.59 6.34 6.14
C ASP A 228 -24.70 7.42 6.23
N LYS A 229 -25.90 7.00 6.64
CA LYS A 229 -27.06 7.91 6.83
C LYS A 229 -26.84 9.02 7.86
N HIS A 230 -25.78 8.94 8.65
CA HIS A 230 -25.39 9.92 9.67
C HIS A 230 -24.21 10.79 9.23
N GLY A 231 -23.69 10.60 8.01
CA GLY A 231 -22.55 11.35 7.48
C GLY A 231 -21.18 10.81 7.92
N ASN A 232 -21.12 9.61 8.52
CA ASN A 232 -19.85 8.99 8.90
C ASN A 232 -19.28 8.17 7.74
N LEU A 233 -17.95 8.17 7.59
CA LEU A 233 -17.29 7.31 6.62
C LEU A 233 -17.61 5.84 6.88
N THR A 234 -18.09 5.13 5.86
CA THR A 234 -18.30 3.67 5.92
C THR A 234 -17.00 2.92 5.71
N GLU A 235 -16.11 3.46 4.88
CA GLU A 235 -14.78 2.94 4.58
C GLU A 235 -13.75 4.08 4.50
N ALA A 236 -12.46 3.74 4.59
CA ALA A 236 -11.40 4.70 4.38
C ALA A 236 -11.37 5.11 2.90
N TYR A 237 -11.21 6.39 2.62
CA TYR A 237 -11.25 6.95 1.28
C TYR A 237 -9.84 7.40 0.88
N LEU A 238 -9.25 6.86 -0.19
CA LEU A 238 -7.86 7.22 -0.53
C LEU A 238 -7.74 8.42 -1.46
N GLY A 239 -8.85 8.92 -2.04
CA GLY A 239 -8.84 9.99 -3.05
C GLY A 239 -8.68 9.41 -4.44
N GLU A 240 -9.71 8.73 -4.93
CA GLU A 240 -9.63 7.81 -6.06
C GLU A 240 -10.49 8.31 -7.24
N TYR A 241 -10.14 7.90 -8.47
CA TYR A 241 -10.90 8.07 -9.73
C TYR A 241 -11.07 9.48 -10.33
N ALA A 242 -10.87 10.54 -9.55
CA ALA A 242 -11.04 11.92 -10.02
C ALA A 242 -9.95 12.84 -9.44
N PRO A 243 -9.72 14.03 -10.03
CA PRO A 243 -8.86 15.02 -9.41
C PRO A 243 -9.35 15.33 -8.00
N CYS A 244 -8.57 14.86 -7.02
CA CYS A 244 -8.81 15.08 -5.61
C CYS A 244 -8.07 16.32 -5.13
N ILE A 245 -8.69 16.98 -4.17
CA ILE A 245 -8.16 18.14 -3.47
C ILE A 245 -8.09 17.83 -1.97
N VAL A 246 -7.25 18.58 -1.28
CA VAL A 246 -7.25 18.58 0.17
C VAL A 246 -8.41 19.43 0.69
N VAL A 247 -9.12 18.91 1.68
CA VAL A 247 -10.24 19.56 2.37
C VAL A 247 -10.01 19.54 3.89
N ASN A 248 -10.78 20.33 4.64
CA ASN A 248 -10.72 20.37 6.12
C ASN A 248 -9.30 20.55 6.71
N SER A 249 -8.40 21.20 5.98
CA SER A 249 -6.96 21.28 6.28
C SER A 249 -6.41 22.72 6.25
N GLY A 250 -7.25 23.69 6.62
CA GLY A 250 -6.86 25.09 6.75
C GLY A 250 -6.22 25.64 5.47
N VAL A 251 -4.94 26.01 5.57
CA VAL A 251 -4.15 26.60 4.47
C VAL A 251 -3.99 25.68 3.25
N LEU A 252 -4.20 24.37 3.40
CA LEU A 252 -4.11 23.40 2.31
C LEU A 252 -5.42 23.24 1.53
N ASN A 253 -6.53 23.84 2.00
CA ASN A 253 -7.83 23.66 1.35
C ASN A 253 -7.79 24.04 -0.13
N ASN A 254 -8.37 23.18 -0.98
CA ASN A 254 -8.40 23.28 -2.44
C ASN A 254 -7.06 23.05 -3.16
N ALA A 255 -5.96 22.79 -2.43
CA ALA A 255 -4.71 22.40 -3.07
C ALA A 255 -4.84 20.99 -3.67
N SER A 256 -4.12 20.76 -4.77
CA SER A 256 -3.93 19.40 -5.28
C SER A 256 -3.19 18.56 -4.23
N LEU A 257 -3.42 17.24 -4.18
CA LEU A 257 -2.71 16.35 -3.25
C LEU A 257 -1.19 16.50 -3.33
N LYS A 258 -0.66 16.70 -4.54
CA LYS A 258 0.78 16.87 -4.77
C LYS A 258 1.30 18.19 -4.21
N ASP A 259 0.59 19.29 -4.43
CA ASP A 259 1.02 20.60 -3.96
C ASP A 259 0.88 20.69 -2.43
N ALA A 260 -0.16 20.08 -1.87
CA ALA A 260 -0.33 19.94 -0.43
C ALA A 260 0.79 19.10 0.20
N ALA A 261 1.14 17.94 -0.39
CA ALA A 261 2.26 17.12 0.06
C ALA A 261 3.57 17.91 0.09
N LYS A 262 3.84 18.68 -0.97
CA LYS A 262 5.02 19.55 -1.06
C LYS A 262 5.02 20.61 0.04
N HIS A 263 3.90 21.30 0.23
CA HIS A 263 3.75 22.32 1.27
C HIS A 263 4.00 21.74 2.66
N VAL A 264 3.41 20.58 2.98
CA VAL A 264 3.61 19.93 4.28
C VAL A 264 5.09 19.59 4.49
N ILE A 265 5.75 19.00 3.49
CA ILE A 265 7.18 18.69 3.57
C ILE A 265 8.03 19.95 3.78
N GLU A 266 7.72 21.04 3.07
CA GLU A 266 8.42 22.32 3.23
C GLU A 266 8.24 22.88 4.65
N HIS A 267 7.01 22.88 5.17
CA HIS A 267 6.71 23.29 6.53
C HIS A 267 7.45 22.44 7.57
N LEU A 268 7.46 21.12 7.41
CA LEU A 268 8.18 20.21 8.32
C LEU A 268 9.68 20.52 8.32
N LYS A 269 10.26 20.81 7.16
CA LYS A 269 11.67 21.17 7.03
C LYS A 269 11.99 22.49 7.70
N GLU A 270 11.17 23.52 7.48
CA GLU A 270 11.35 24.85 8.08
C GLU A 270 11.29 24.81 9.61
N ASN A 271 10.49 23.90 10.17
CA ASN A 271 10.32 23.74 11.61
C ASN A 271 11.26 22.68 12.23
N ASN A 272 12.23 22.16 11.47
CA ASN A 272 13.12 21.06 11.91
C ASN A 272 12.35 19.82 12.43
N ALA A 273 11.15 19.59 11.91
CA ALA A 273 10.23 18.54 12.32
C ALA A 273 10.09 17.42 11.27
N GLY A 274 10.84 17.49 10.18
CA GLY A 274 10.84 16.45 9.16
C GLY A 274 11.48 16.86 7.84
N TYR A 275 11.54 15.93 6.90
CA TYR A 275 12.13 16.14 5.57
C TYR A 275 11.61 15.11 4.56
N ALA A 276 11.75 15.42 3.27
CA ALA A 276 11.47 14.46 2.20
C ALA A 276 12.48 13.31 2.22
N HIS A 277 12.01 12.07 2.13
CA HIS A 277 12.87 10.89 2.16
C HIS A 277 12.53 9.93 1.02
N THR A 278 13.55 9.25 0.51
CA THR A 278 13.39 8.23 -0.52
C THR A 278 14.42 7.14 -0.28
N GLU A 279 13.97 5.88 -0.30
CA GLU A 279 14.80 4.73 0.04
C GLU A 279 14.33 3.49 -0.72
N ILE A 280 15.28 2.69 -1.21
CA ILE A 280 15.00 1.42 -1.88
C ILE A 280 14.41 0.45 -0.86
N LEU A 281 13.32 -0.23 -1.23
CA LEU A 281 12.74 -1.25 -0.37
C LEU A 281 13.69 -2.44 -0.23
N GLN A 282 14.03 -2.76 1.01
CA GLN A 282 14.82 -3.92 1.39
C GLN A 282 14.16 -4.63 2.56
N TYR A 283 14.49 -5.92 2.72
CA TYR A 283 13.87 -6.81 3.68
C TYR A 283 14.92 -7.45 4.57
N SER A 284 14.70 -7.40 5.89
CA SER A 284 15.59 -8.00 6.87
C SER A 284 15.49 -9.52 6.83
N TYR A 285 16.64 -10.18 6.76
CA TYR A 285 16.79 -11.62 6.91
C TYR A 285 18.16 -11.90 7.52
N ASN A 286 18.23 -12.66 8.62
CA ASN A 286 19.47 -12.97 9.33
C ASN A 286 20.32 -11.71 9.62
N ASN A 287 19.67 -10.66 10.15
CA ASN A 287 20.27 -9.36 10.49
C ASN A 287 20.94 -8.60 9.32
N GLN A 288 20.57 -8.92 8.08
CA GLN A 288 21.04 -8.21 6.89
C GLN A 288 19.87 -7.82 6.00
N LEU A 289 20.07 -6.79 5.16
CA LEU A 289 19.06 -6.27 4.25
C LEU A 289 19.23 -6.87 2.86
N TYR A 290 18.12 -7.36 2.29
CA TYR A 290 18.11 -8.02 0.99
C TYR A 290 17.03 -7.45 0.07
N SER A 291 17.29 -7.52 -1.24
CA SER A 291 16.25 -7.37 -2.26
C SER A 291 15.38 -8.64 -2.34
N ILE A 292 14.20 -8.54 -2.95
CA ILE A 292 13.35 -9.71 -3.23
C ILE A 292 14.09 -10.73 -4.12
N LYS A 293 14.84 -10.23 -5.11
CA LYS A 293 15.67 -11.05 -6.00
C LYS A 293 16.71 -11.87 -5.24
N ASP A 294 17.37 -11.28 -4.25
CA ASP A 294 18.38 -11.97 -3.44
C ASP A 294 17.73 -12.96 -2.47
N LEU A 295 16.63 -12.58 -1.82
CA LEU A 295 15.85 -13.49 -0.98
C LEU A 295 15.32 -14.70 -1.74
N THR A 296 14.90 -14.54 -3.00
CA THR A 296 14.45 -15.67 -3.84
C THR A 296 15.56 -16.71 -4.06
N LYS A 297 16.81 -16.26 -4.24
CA LYS A 297 17.98 -17.14 -4.38
C LYS A 297 18.33 -17.83 -3.06
N LEU A 298 18.25 -17.10 -1.95
CA LEU A 298 18.49 -17.63 -0.61
C LEU A 298 17.45 -18.68 -0.22
N GLU A 299 16.18 -18.39 -0.43
CA GLU A 299 15.07 -19.33 -0.22
C GLU A 299 15.29 -20.63 -0.98
N SER A 300 15.63 -20.54 -2.27
CA SER A 300 15.93 -21.70 -3.12
C SER A 300 17.10 -22.56 -2.59
N THR A 301 18.10 -21.93 -1.97
CA THR A 301 19.27 -22.61 -1.40
C THR A 301 18.91 -23.29 -0.08
N LEU A 302 18.12 -22.62 0.76
CA LEU A 302 17.67 -23.13 2.05
C LEU A 302 16.80 -24.39 1.90
N TYR A 303 15.86 -24.40 0.94
CA TYR A 303 15.01 -25.56 0.69
C TYR A 303 15.74 -26.74 0.03
N LYS A 304 16.78 -26.49 -0.78
CA LYS A 304 17.60 -27.56 -1.38
C LYS A 304 18.47 -28.28 -0.36
N ASN A 305 18.95 -27.57 0.67
CA ASN A 305 19.87 -28.12 1.66
C ASN A 305 19.18 -28.90 2.80
N GLY A 306 17.85 -29.04 2.77
CA GLY A 306 17.08 -30.17 3.33
C GLY A 306 17.18 -30.49 4.83
N GLY A 307 17.95 -29.76 5.63
CA GLY A 307 18.14 -30.06 7.04
C GLY A 307 16.93 -29.70 7.91
N ALA A 308 16.47 -30.64 8.74
CA ALA A 308 15.42 -30.42 9.75
C ALA A 308 15.98 -29.89 11.08
N THR A 309 17.05 -29.08 11.05
CA THR A 309 17.63 -28.53 12.28
C THR A 309 16.77 -27.39 12.81
N ALA A 310 16.79 -27.16 14.13
CA ALA A 310 16.09 -26.04 14.76
C ALA A 310 16.49 -24.68 14.13
N GLN A 311 17.78 -24.53 13.79
CA GLN A 311 18.30 -23.34 13.11
C GLN A 311 17.68 -23.12 11.71
N VAL A 312 17.49 -24.19 10.93
CA VAL A 312 16.83 -24.07 9.60
C VAL A 312 15.36 -23.70 9.75
N GLN A 313 14.67 -24.18 10.80
CA GLN A 313 13.29 -23.80 11.05
C GLN A 313 13.16 -22.33 11.45
N GLU A 314 14.08 -21.80 12.26
CA GLU A 314 14.12 -20.38 12.61
C GLU A 314 14.34 -19.50 11.37
N LEU A 315 15.31 -19.86 10.52
CA LEU A 315 15.55 -19.18 9.25
C LEU A 315 14.36 -19.23 8.29
N LYS A 316 13.57 -20.32 8.28
CA LYS A 316 12.33 -20.39 7.50
C LYS A 316 11.27 -19.43 8.04
N LYS A 317 11.15 -19.28 9.36
CA LYS A 317 10.24 -18.29 9.96
C LYS A 317 10.65 -16.87 9.60
N GLU A 318 11.94 -16.54 9.64
CA GLU A 318 12.43 -15.22 9.21
C GLU A 318 12.13 -14.93 7.73
N LEU A 319 12.31 -15.92 6.83
CA LEU A 319 11.90 -15.76 5.43
C LEU A 319 10.40 -15.52 5.29
N GLN A 320 9.58 -16.17 6.11
CA GLN A 320 8.14 -15.97 6.09
C GLN A 320 7.75 -14.57 6.60
N VAL A 321 8.45 -14.05 7.62
CA VAL A 321 8.31 -12.65 8.07
C VAL A 321 8.66 -11.69 6.93
N ALA A 322 9.76 -11.94 6.21
CA ALA A 322 10.16 -11.15 5.06
C ALA A 322 9.11 -11.21 3.93
N LEU A 323 8.55 -12.38 3.66
CA LEU A 323 7.46 -12.55 2.69
C LEU A 323 6.22 -11.74 3.08
N ASN A 324 5.81 -11.73 4.35
CA ASN A 324 4.67 -10.95 4.81
C ASN A 324 4.87 -9.45 4.56
N TYR A 325 6.10 -8.95 4.75
CA TYR A 325 6.47 -7.57 4.42
C TYR A 325 6.46 -7.27 2.93
N ILE A 326 7.00 -8.18 2.12
CA ILE A 326 6.95 -8.10 0.66
C ILE A 326 5.49 -8.02 0.18
N GLN A 327 4.62 -8.86 0.74
CA GLN A 327 3.20 -8.88 0.41
C GLN A 327 2.50 -7.58 0.82
N ALA A 328 2.82 -7.02 1.99
CA ALA A 328 2.27 -5.74 2.42
C ALA A 328 2.69 -4.59 1.48
N ASP A 329 3.98 -4.50 1.12
CA ASP A 329 4.45 -3.47 0.21
C ASP A 329 3.87 -3.63 -1.20
N PHE A 330 3.73 -4.87 -1.67
CA PHE A 330 3.05 -5.16 -2.94
C PHE A 330 1.60 -4.66 -2.90
N LEU A 331 0.86 -4.93 -1.82
CA LEU A 331 -0.52 -4.48 -1.70
C LEU A 331 -0.62 -2.95 -1.67
N ASP A 332 0.30 -2.26 -0.99
CA ASP A 332 0.37 -0.80 -1.02
C ASP A 332 0.56 -0.24 -2.45
N ILE A 333 1.36 -0.92 -3.28
CA ILE A 333 1.59 -0.53 -4.68
C ILE A 333 0.37 -0.89 -5.55
N ALA A 334 -0.20 -2.06 -5.32
CA ALA A 334 -1.33 -2.59 -6.07
C ALA A 334 -2.66 -1.90 -5.73
N GLU A 335 -2.77 -1.26 -4.56
CA GLU A 335 -4.02 -0.67 -4.07
C GLU A 335 -4.62 0.29 -5.11
N LYS A 336 -3.82 1.21 -5.66
CA LYS A 336 -4.25 2.15 -6.72
C LYS A 336 -4.84 1.43 -7.93
N PHE A 337 -4.19 0.36 -8.36
CA PHE A 337 -4.65 -0.47 -9.46
C PHE A 337 -5.97 -1.15 -9.11
N LEU A 338 -6.03 -1.87 -7.99
CA LEU A 338 -7.19 -2.66 -7.54
C LEU A 338 -8.44 -1.80 -7.39
N ILE A 339 -8.28 -0.61 -6.84
CA ILE A 339 -9.29 0.43 -6.78
C ILE A 339 -9.81 0.75 -8.18
N ASN A 340 -8.93 1.19 -9.08
CA ASN A 340 -9.35 1.67 -10.40
C ASN A 340 -10.09 0.60 -11.23
N ILE A 341 -9.89 -0.68 -10.93
CA ILE A 341 -10.55 -1.80 -11.59
C ILE A 341 -11.68 -2.44 -10.78
N LYS A 342 -12.04 -1.91 -9.60
CA LYS A 342 -13.01 -2.52 -8.64
C LYS A 342 -14.34 -2.89 -9.30
N ASN A 343 -14.90 -1.99 -10.12
CA ASN A 343 -16.17 -2.21 -10.83
C ASN A 343 -16.03 -3.07 -12.10
N THR A 344 -14.80 -3.48 -12.44
CA THR A 344 -14.49 -4.30 -13.64
C THR A 344 -14.04 -5.71 -13.29
N LYS A 345 -14.22 -6.13 -12.03
CA LYS A 345 -13.73 -7.43 -11.52
C LYS A 345 -14.11 -8.61 -12.42
N SER A 346 -15.37 -8.72 -12.83
CA SER A 346 -15.82 -9.81 -13.71
C SER A 346 -15.14 -9.79 -15.09
N LEU A 347 -14.90 -8.60 -15.64
CA LEU A 347 -14.17 -8.45 -16.90
C LEU A 347 -12.69 -8.82 -16.70
N MET A 348 -12.04 -8.34 -15.65
CA MET A 348 -10.65 -8.69 -15.33
C MET A 348 -10.47 -10.19 -15.12
N VAL A 349 -11.42 -10.85 -14.45
CA VAL A 349 -11.44 -12.31 -14.28
C VAL A 349 -11.53 -13.02 -15.64
N ALA A 350 -12.45 -12.61 -16.52
CA ALA A 350 -12.58 -13.21 -17.85
C ALA A 350 -11.30 -13.04 -18.68
N LEU A 351 -10.64 -11.88 -18.58
CA LEU A 351 -9.40 -11.59 -19.29
C LEU A 351 -8.21 -12.38 -18.76
N ILE A 352 -8.14 -12.60 -17.44
CA ILE A 352 -7.11 -13.45 -16.83
C ILE A 352 -7.27 -14.90 -17.33
N ILE A 353 -8.50 -15.41 -17.39
CA ILE A 353 -8.78 -16.77 -17.91
C ILE A 353 -8.33 -16.88 -19.36
N GLU A 354 -8.73 -15.94 -20.22
CA GLU A 354 -8.34 -15.92 -21.63
C GLU A 354 -6.81 -15.84 -21.82
N ASP A 355 -6.12 -14.97 -21.05
CA ASP A 355 -4.66 -14.86 -21.08
C ASP A 355 -3.99 -16.20 -20.73
N CYS A 356 -4.45 -16.85 -19.67
CA CYS A 356 -3.89 -18.14 -19.23
C CYS A 356 -4.13 -19.26 -20.25
N GLU A 357 -5.29 -19.29 -20.90
CA GLU A 357 -5.62 -20.25 -21.96
C GLU A 357 -4.71 -20.06 -23.19
N ILE A 358 -4.55 -18.84 -23.68
CA ILE A 358 -3.67 -18.54 -24.84
C ILE A 358 -2.22 -18.87 -24.51
N ARG A 359 -1.79 -18.64 -23.26
CA ARG A 359 -0.43 -18.92 -22.80
C ARG A 359 -0.19 -20.38 -22.40
N ALA A 360 -1.24 -21.22 -22.39
CA ALA A 360 -1.22 -22.58 -21.86
C ALA A 360 -0.65 -22.66 -20.42
N ASN A 361 -0.96 -21.66 -19.58
CA ASN A 361 -0.47 -21.54 -18.21
C ASN A 361 -1.59 -21.83 -17.19
N ASN A 362 -1.91 -23.11 -17.02
CA ASN A 362 -3.01 -23.54 -16.16
C ASN A 362 -2.71 -23.45 -14.65
N ASP A 363 -1.43 -23.30 -14.28
CA ASP A 363 -0.97 -23.16 -12.89
C ASP A 363 -0.68 -21.70 -12.51
N CYS A 364 -1.27 -20.73 -13.23
CA CYS A 364 -1.08 -19.32 -12.98
C CYS A 364 -1.71 -18.89 -11.65
N TYR A 365 -0.95 -18.19 -10.80
CA TYR A 365 -1.47 -17.71 -9.50
C TYR A 365 -2.62 -16.69 -9.65
N LEU A 366 -2.74 -16.02 -10.80
CA LEU A 366 -3.86 -15.12 -11.09
C LEU A 366 -5.19 -15.86 -11.22
N LEU A 367 -5.18 -17.14 -11.62
CA LEU A 367 -6.40 -17.97 -11.70
C LEU A 367 -6.97 -18.27 -10.31
N HIS A 368 -6.18 -18.18 -9.24
CA HIS A 368 -6.72 -18.31 -7.89
C HIS A 368 -7.59 -17.10 -7.49
N TRP A 369 -7.35 -15.93 -8.09
CA TRP A 369 -8.17 -14.74 -7.86
C TRP A 369 -9.56 -14.84 -8.53
N THR A 370 -9.72 -15.71 -9.53
CA THR A 370 -11.00 -15.86 -10.25
C THR A 370 -12.03 -16.69 -9.48
N ASN A 371 -11.59 -17.49 -8.50
CA ASN A 371 -12.44 -18.41 -7.73
C ASN A 371 -12.96 -17.85 -6.41
N LEU A 372 -12.99 -16.53 -6.23
CA LEU A 372 -13.35 -15.90 -4.95
C LEU A 372 -14.83 -15.52 -4.84
N PRO A 373 -15.57 -16.08 -3.86
CA PRO A 373 -16.91 -15.61 -3.54
C PRO A 373 -16.84 -14.32 -2.72
N GLY A 374 -17.43 -13.24 -3.22
CA GLY A 374 -17.63 -11.97 -2.50
C GLY A 374 -16.64 -10.85 -2.82
N GLU A 375 -16.85 -9.69 -2.20
CA GLU A 375 -16.21 -8.39 -2.53
C GLU A 375 -15.01 -7.98 -1.66
N PHE A 376 -14.63 -8.74 -0.62
CA PHE A 376 -13.69 -8.25 0.41
C PHE A 376 -12.67 -9.28 0.93
N LYS A 377 -12.19 -10.22 0.10
CA LYS A 377 -11.21 -11.26 0.54
C LYS A 377 -9.95 -11.35 -0.29
N GLU A 378 -9.75 -10.44 -1.25
CA GLU A 378 -8.62 -10.45 -2.18
C GLU A 378 -7.27 -10.36 -1.44
N LYS A 379 -7.17 -9.46 -0.45
CA LYS A 379 -5.97 -9.31 0.39
C LYS A 379 -5.67 -10.58 1.19
N GLU A 380 -6.70 -11.26 1.69
CA GLU A 380 -6.56 -12.51 2.46
C GLU A 380 -6.15 -13.70 1.57
N VAL A 381 -6.70 -13.78 0.36
CA VAL A 381 -6.44 -14.86 -0.60
C VAL A 381 -5.02 -14.77 -1.12
N PHE A 382 -4.56 -13.56 -1.41
CA PHE A 382 -3.17 -13.31 -1.78
C PHE A 382 -2.19 -13.83 -0.71
N ARG A 383 -2.44 -13.52 0.57
CA ARG A 383 -1.65 -14.04 1.70
C ARG A 383 -1.82 -15.55 1.90
N ARG A 384 -3.00 -16.10 1.59
CA ARG A 384 -3.28 -17.54 1.71
C ARG A 384 -2.53 -18.36 0.67
N ASP A 385 -2.53 -17.93 -0.59
CA ASP A 385 -2.10 -18.79 -1.70
C ASP A 385 -0.62 -18.61 -2.06
N ILE A 386 -0.04 -17.45 -1.72
CA ILE A 386 1.40 -17.19 -1.90
C ILE A 386 2.11 -17.40 -0.57
N LYS A 387 2.83 -18.52 -0.46
CA LYS A 387 3.51 -19.00 0.74
C LYS A 387 5.04 -18.98 0.66
N SER A 388 5.60 -18.55 -0.47
CA SER A 388 7.04 -18.40 -0.61
C SER A 388 7.40 -17.19 -1.48
N ILE A 389 8.62 -16.70 -1.32
CA ILE A 389 9.14 -15.55 -2.09
C ILE A 389 9.28 -15.93 -3.57
N ARG A 390 9.60 -17.20 -3.86
CA ARG A 390 9.55 -17.75 -5.22
C ARG A 390 8.14 -17.69 -5.81
N GLN A 391 7.11 -18.11 -5.07
CA GLN A 391 5.73 -18.04 -5.52
C GLN A 391 5.30 -16.59 -5.76
N PHE A 392 5.69 -15.67 -4.86
CA PHE A 392 5.45 -14.24 -5.03
C PHE A 392 6.08 -13.69 -6.32
N THR A 393 7.33 -14.08 -6.60
CA THR A 393 8.04 -13.66 -7.81
C THR A 393 7.38 -14.19 -9.08
N LEU A 394 6.90 -15.44 -9.07
CA LEU A 394 6.15 -16.03 -10.18
C LEU A 394 4.81 -15.32 -10.38
N PHE A 395 4.07 -15.07 -9.31
CA PHE A 395 2.84 -14.29 -9.36
C PHE A 395 3.07 -12.88 -9.95
N CYS A 396 4.10 -12.16 -9.50
CA CYS A 396 4.40 -10.83 -10.03
C CYS A 396 4.77 -10.89 -11.52
N LYS A 397 5.50 -11.92 -11.94
CA LYS A 397 5.81 -12.14 -13.36
C LYS A 397 4.54 -12.34 -14.17
N ASP A 398 3.64 -13.20 -13.72
CA ASP A 398 2.36 -13.46 -14.40
C ASP A 398 1.51 -12.20 -14.46
N LEU A 399 1.41 -11.46 -13.35
CA LEU A 399 0.70 -10.18 -13.30
C LEU A 399 1.28 -9.15 -14.28
N VAL A 400 2.60 -8.98 -14.31
CA VAL A 400 3.27 -8.06 -15.24
C VAL A 400 3.05 -8.44 -16.70
N ASN A 401 3.01 -9.73 -17.01
CA ASN A 401 2.68 -10.22 -18.35
C ASN A 401 1.24 -9.86 -18.71
N PHE A 402 0.29 -10.28 -17.88
CA PHE A 402 -1.13 -10.02 -18.05
C PHE A 402 -1.44 -8.53 -18.24
N LEU A 403 -0.89 -7.65 -17.39
CA LEU A 403 -1.09 -6.21 -17.53
C LEU A 403 -0.51 -5.65 -18.84
N GLY A 404 0.56 -6.25 -19.35
CA GLY A 404 1.12 -5.92 -20.66
C GLY A 404 0.21 -6.34 -21.81
N ASP A 405 -0.32 -7.56 -21.77
CA ASP A 405 -1.25 -8.08 -22.78
C ASP A 405 -2.59 -7.34 -22.76
N PHE A 406 -3.09 -7.03 -21.56
CA PHE A 406 -4.26 -6.20 -21.34
C PHE A 406 -4.10 -4.81 -21.98
N ALA A 407 -3.01 -4.11 -21.67
CA ALA A 407 -2.74 -2.79 -22.24
C ALA A 407 -2.60 -2.85 -23.77
N HIS A 408 -1.89 -3.85 -24.30
CA HIS A 408 -1.77 -4.06 -25.74
C HIS A 408 -3.12 -4.29 -26.43
N SER A 409 -4.06 -4.92 -25.72
CA SER A 409 -5.40 -5.23 -26.20
C SER A 409 -6.40 -4.06 -26.06
N CYS A 410 -5.96 -2.91 -25.51
CA CYS A 410 -6.74 -1.66 -25.38
C CYS A 410 -6.14 -0.51 -26.21
N PRO A 411 -6.16 -0.60 -27.56
CA PRO A 411 -5.50 0.37 -28.41
C PRO A 411 -6.06 1.80 -28.29
N LYS A 412 -7.36 1.99 -27.98
CA LYS A 412 -7.94 3.34 -27.83
C LYS A 412 -7.50 4.00 -26.53
N ALA A 413 -7.46 3.26 -25.42
CA ALA A 413 -6.89 3.76 -24.17
C ALA A 413 -5.44 4.19 -24.35
N LEU A 414 -4.62 3.40 -25.05
CA LEU A 414 -3.24 3.77 -25.35
C LEU A 414 -3.13 5.01 -26.24
N GLU A 415 -3.98 5.14 -27.26
CA GLU A 415 -4.03 6.31 -28.13
C GLU A 415 -4.44 7.57 -27.35
N ASN A 416 -5.42 7.47 -26.45
CA ASN A 416 -5.85 8.58 -25.62
C ASN A 416 -4.74 9.05 -24.66
N ILE A 417 -4.01 8.12 -24.04
CA ILE A 417 -2.83 8.45 -23.23
C ILE A 417 -1.81 9.23 -24.08
N ARG A 418 -1.56 8.83 -25.33
CA ARG A 418 -0.65 9.55 -26.22
C ARG A 418 -1.14 10.97 -26.53
N LYS A 419 -2.44 11.14 -26.79
CA LYS A 419 -3.08 12.44 -27.12
C LYS A 419 -3.14 13.43 -25.94
N GLN A 420 -3.41 12.96 -24.73
CA GLN A 420 -3.45 13.82 -23.54
C GLN A 420 -2.06 14.38 -23.15
N ASN A 421 -1.02 13.82 -23.75
CA ASN A 421 0.37 14.03 -23.39
C ASN A 421 1.23 14.56 -24.55
N SER A 422 0.65 14.67 -25.76
CA SER A 422 1.16 15.46 -26.90
C SER A 422 0.70 16.90 -26.79
#